data_AF-K2CFR5-F1
#
_entry.id   AF-K2CFR5-F1
#
_cell.length_a   1.000
_cell.length_b   1.000
_cell.length_c   1.000
_cell.angle_alpha   90.00
_cell.angle_beta   90.00
_cell.angle_gamma   90.00
#
_symmetry.space_group_name_H-M   'P 1'
#
loop_
_entity.id
_entity.type
_entity.pdbx_description
1 polymer ?
#
loop_
_entity_poly.entity_id
_entity_poly.type
_entity_poly.pdbx_seq_one_letter_code
_entity_poly.pdbx_strand_id
1 'polypeptide(L)'
;MAARQLAPTDPKLAYNLGLIYTRLGKLDLAEQQFQDAINLKPNYAEPYYALALLYEQDKQLSKLTPLLTQAKANLATYSALLKDKIDKYLP
;
A
#
# COMPACT_ATOMS: atom_id res chain seq x y z
N MET A 1 14.50 -22.13 22.61
CA MET A 1 13.17 -21.77 22.04
C MET A 1 13.42 -20.81 20.89
N ALA A 2 12.84 -21.04 19.71
CA ALA A 2 13.01 -20.10 18.60
C ALA A 2 12.22 -18.83 18.87
N ALA A 3 12.90 -17.68 18.94
CA ALA A 3 12.24 -16.38 18.95
C ALA A 3 11.61 -16.16 17.57
N ARG A 4 10.33 -16.55 17.43
CA ARG A 4 9.52 -16.07 16.29
C ARG A 4 9.59 -14.56 16.32
N GLN A 5 10.13 -13.97 15.26
CA GLN A 5 10.16 -12.52 15.13
C GLN A 5 8.72 -12.02 15.28
N LEU A 6 8.49 -11.11 16.23
CA LEU A 6 7.23 -10.38 16.32
C LEU A 6 7.19 -9.32 15.22
N ALA A 7 7.23 -9.79 13.97
CA ALA A 7 6.83 -9.01 12.81
C ALA A 7 5.43 -8.49 13.11
N PRO A 8 5.18 -7.17 13.01
CA PRO A 8 3.96 -6.57 13.52
C PRO A 8 2.76 -7.06 12.71
N THR A 9 1.96 -7.94 13.31
CA THR A 9 0.80 -8.58 12.66
C THR A 9 -0.40 -7.62 12.47
N ASP A 10 -0.24 -6.33 12.77
CA ASP A 10 -1.23 -5.31 12.44
C ASP A 10 -0.88 -4.67 11.07
N PRO A 11 -1.70 -4.88 10.03
CA PRO A 11 -1.50 -4.29 8.71
C PRO A 11 -1.45 -2.76 8.77
N LYS A 12 -2.08 -2.11 9.76
CA LYS A 12 -2.02 -0.66 9.94
C LYS A 12 -0.65 -0.21 10.41
N LEU A 13 0.05 -1.00 11.23
CA LEU A 13 1.39 -0.66 11.69
C LEU A 13 2.40 -0.78 10.53
N ALA A 14 2.31 -1.88 9.76
CA ALA A 14 3.10 -2.06 8.54
C ALA A 14 2.85 -0.91 7.54
N TYR A 15 1.58 -0.58 7.25
CA TYR A 15 1.22 0.57 6.41
C TYR A 15 1.78 1.91 6.93
N ASN A 16 1.63 2.20 8.21
CA ASN A 16 2.15 3.44 8.82
C ASN A 16 3.69 3.49 8.77
N LEU A 17 4.37 2.36 8.94
CA LEU A 17 5.83 2.27 8.83
C LEU A 17 6.28 2.45 7.37
N GLY A 18 5.53 1.93 6.41
CA GLY A 18 5.72 2.21 4.98
C GLY A 18 5.62 3.71 4.66
N LEU A 19 4.59 4.40 5.16
CA LEU A 19 4.46 5.87 5.03
C LEU A 19 5.64 6.64 5.65
N ILE A 20 6.19 6.15 6.76
CA ILE A 20 7.39 6.73 7.38
C ILE A 20 8.61 6.51 6.48
N TYR A 21 8.80 5.30 5.93
CA TYR A 21 9.91 5.03 5.01
C TYR A 21 9.81 5.83 3.70
N THR A 22 8.62 6.03 3.13
CA THR A 22 8.41 6.94 1.98
C THR A 22 8.86 8.37 2.31
N ARG A 23 8.49 8.90 3.49
CA ARG A 23 8.92 10.24 3.95
C ARG A 23 10.43 10.34 4.22
N LEU A 24 11.09 9.23 4.51
CA LEU A 24 12.54 9.14 4.68
C LEU A 24 13.29 8.83 3.37
N GLY A 25 12.59 8.77 2.22
CA GLY A 25 13.18 8.42 0.92
C GLY A 25 13.64 6.97 0.79
N LYS A 26 13.30 6.10 1.74
CA LYS A 26 13.70 4.68 1.76
C LYS A 26 12.67 3.83 1.03
N LEU A 27 12.58 4.03 -0.29
CA LEU A 27 11.48 3.53 -1.11
C LEU A 27 11.37 1.98 -1.06
N ASP A 28 12.49 1.26 -1.12
CA ASP A 28 12.51 -0.21 -1.05
C ASP A 28 11.89 -0.75 0.27
N LEU A 29 12.17 -0.08 1.39
CA LEU A 29 11.60 -0.44 2.69
C LEU A 29 10.11 -0.05 2.78
N ALA A 30 9.70 1.02 2.09
CA ALA A 30 8.28 1.37 1.96
C ALA A 30 7.52 0.32 1.13
N GLU A 31 8.09 -0.12 0.01
CA GLU A 31 7.53 -1.18 -0.85
C GLU A 31 7.31 -2.47 -0.03
N GLN A 32 8.32 -2.92 0.71
CA GLN A 32 8.21 -4.07 1.60
C GLN A 32 7.11 -3.90 2.65
N GLN A 33 7.05 -2.76 3.36
CA GLN A 33 6.07 -2.57 4.42
C GLN A 33 4.63 -2.40 3.93
N PHE A 34 4.41 -1.86 2.73
CA PHE A 34 3.09 -1.88 2.12
C PHE A 34 2.71 -3.29 1.63
N GLN A 35 3.66 -4.07 1.09
CA GLN A 35 3.42 -5.45 0.72
C GLN A 35 3.12 -6.34 1.94
N ASP A 36 3.79 -6.14 3.07
CA ASP A 36 3.47 -6.80 4.35
C ASP A 36 2.05 -6.47 4.82
N ALA A 37 1.65 -5.19 4.74
CA ALA A 37 0.28 -4.78 5.08
C ALA A 37 -0.78 -5.44 4.17
N ILE A 38 -0.49 -5.61 2.88
CA ILE A 38 -1.31 -6.35 1.92
C ILE A 38 -1.37 -7.84 2.28
N ASN A 39 -0.23 -8.47 2.58
CA ASN A 39 -0.14 -9.89 2.94
C ASN A 39 -0.91 -10.21 4.22
N LEU A 40 -0.86 -9.31 5.22
CA LEU A 40 -1.59 -9.40 6.47
C LEU A 40 -3.10 -9.16 6.30
N LYS A 41 -3.51 -8.33 5.32
CA LYS A 41 -4.92 -7.97 5.10
C LYS A 41 -5.21 -7.58 3.63
N PRO A 42 -5.47 -8.58 2.76
CA PRO A 42 -5.67 -8.35 1.33
C PRO A 42 -6.91 -7.53 0.93
N ASN A 43 -7.83 -7.26 1.87
CA ASN A 43 -9.03 -6.44 1.63
C ASN A 43 -8.84 -4.96 2.02
N TYR A 44 -7.61 -4.53 2.27
CA TYR A 44 -7.31 -3.20 2.76
C TYR A 44 -6.74 -2.32 1.65
N ALA A 45 -7.47 -1.27 1.25
CA ALA A 45 -7.08 -0.40 0.14
C ALA A 45 -5.86 0.49 0.46
N GLU A 46 -5.58 0.71 1.76
CA GLU A 46 -4.53 1.54 2.33
C GLU A 46 -3.18 1.38 1.60
N PRO A 47 -2.60 0.16 1.46
CA PRO A 47 -1.22 0.00 1.00
C PRO A 47 -1.14 -0.19 -0.52
N TYR A 48 -2.18 -0.72 -1.18
CA TYR A 48 -2.26 -0.80 -2.64
C TYR A 48 -2.19 0.60 -3.26
N TYR A 49 -2.91 1.57 -2.69
CA TYR A 49 -2.85 2.97 -3.14
C TYR A 49 -1.51 3.63 -2.81
N ALA A 50 -0.86 3.29 -1.69
CA ALA A 50 0.46 3.83 -1.36
C ALA A 50 1.58 3.27 -2.24
N LEU A 51 1.56 1.98 -2.57
CA LEU A 51 2.44 1.38 -3.58
C LEU A 51 2.22 1.99 -4.97
N ALA A 52 0.97 2.26 -5.33
CA ALA A 52 0.65 2.94 -6.58
C ALA A 52 1.34 4.32 -6.65
N LEU A 53 1.22 5.15 -5.60
CA LEU A 53 1.93 6.44 -5.52
C LEU A 53 3.46 6.28 -5.53
N LEU A 54 3.99 5.24 -4.88
CA LEU A 54 5.43 4.93 -4.87
C LEU A 54 5.95 4.65 -6.29
N TYR A 55 5.21 3.86 -7.06
CA TYR A 55 5.54 3.55 -8.46
C TYR A 55 5.20 4.67 -9.45
N GLU A 56 4.26 5.57 -9.13
CA GLU A 56 4.05 6.81 -9.90
C GLU A 56 5.31 7.70 -9.82
N GLN A 57 5.90 7.85 -8.61
CA GLN A 57 7.14 8.60 -8.41
C GLN A 57 8.33 8.00 -9.16
N ASP A 58 8.48 6.67 -9.14
CA ASP A 58 9.53 5.95 -9.88
C ASP A 58 9.16 5.67 -11.37
N LYS A 59 8.03 6.20 -11.84
CA LYS A 59 7.50 6.04 -13.22
C LYS A 59 7.27 4.57 -13.66
N GLN A 60 7.18 3.62 -12.73
CA GLN A 60 6.87 2.21 -13.00
C GLN A 60 5.37 1.99 -13.27
N LEU A 61 4.85 2.66 -14.31
CA LEU A 61 3.43 2.65 -14.71
C LEU A 61 2.87 1.23 -14.99
N SER A 62 3.74 0.27 -15.33
CA SER A 62 3.38 -1.14 -15.50
C SER A 62 2.93 -1.83 -14.19
N LYS A 63 3.46 -1.42 -13.04
CA LYS A 63 3.03 -1.89 -11.71
C LYS A 63 1.86 -1.06 -11.14
N LEU A 64 1.73 0.20 -11.57
CA LEU A 64 0.71 1.15 -11.09
C LEU A 64 -0.73 0.63 -11.30
N THR A 65 -1.09 0.33 -12.55
CA THR A 65 -2.46 -0.02 -12.95
C THR A 65 -3.04 -1.25 -12.21
N PRO A 66 -2.36 -2.41 -12.09
CA PRO A 66 -2.94 -3.56 -11.38
C PRO A 66 -3.15 -3.29 -9.88
N LEU A 67 -2.26 -2.53 -9.23
CA LEU A 67 -2.44 -2.14 -7.82
C LEU A 67 -3.61 -1.20 -7.61
N LEU A 68 -3.79 -0.20 -8.48
CA LEU A 68 -4.95 0.68 -8.42
C LEU A 68 -6.26 -0.07 -8.69
N THR A 69 -6.26 -1.07 -9.57
CA THR A 69 -7.40 -1.97 -9.77
C THR A 69 -7.70 -2.80 -8.52
N GLN A 70 -6.69 -3.33 -7.83
CA GLN A 70 -6.85 -4.04 -6.55
C GLN A 70 -7.35 -3.10 -5.43
N ALA A 71 -6.84 -1.88 -5.37
CA ALA A 71 -7.37 -0.84 -4.49
C ALA A 71 -8.85 -0.54 -4.80
N LYS A 72 -9.22 -0.39 -6.08
CA LYS A 72 -10.59 -0.10 -6.55
C LYS A 72 -11.55 -1.26 -6.25
N ALA A 73 -11.10 -2.51 -6.35
CA ALA A 73 -11.87 -3.69 -5.92
C ALA A 73 -12.12 -3.72 -4.40
N ASN A 74 -11.12 -3.30 -3.61
CA ASN A 74 -11.18 -3.25 -2.15
C ASN A 74 -11.85 -1.97 -1.58
N LEU A 75 -12.20 -0.99 -2.42
CA LEU A 75 -12.80 0.30 -2.00
C LEU A 75 -14.12 0.17 -1.22
N ALA A 76 -14.82 -0.96 -1.31
CA ALA A 76 -16.14 -1.18 -0.68
C ALA A 76 -16.14 -1.04 0.86
N THR A 77 -14.98 -0.87 1.49
CA THR A 77 -14.82 -0.64 2.94
C THR A 77 -14.14 0.70 3.30
N TYR A 78 -13.96 1.62 2.35
CA TYR A 78 -13.12 2.82 2.55
C TYR A 78 -13.83 4.18 2.46
N SER A 79 -13.15 5.22 2.95
CA SER A 79 -13.59 6.62 2.90
C SER A 79 -13.47 7.25 1.51
N ALA A 80 -14.39 8.17 1.21
CA ALA A 80 -14.52 8.84 -0.10
C ALA A 80 -13.22 9.50 -0.60
N LEU A 81 -12.35 9.98 0.31
CA LEU A 81 -11.08 10.64 0.01
C LEU A 81 -10.05 9.78 -0.76
N LEU A 82 -10.23 8.46 -0.83
CA LEU A 82 -9.44 7.59 -1.74
C LEU A 82 -10.16 7.29 -3.05
N LYS A 83 -11.50 7.36 -3.09
CA LYS A 83 -12.28 7.09 -4.31
C LYS A 83 -11.94 8.11 -5.40
N ASP A 84 -12.11 9.40 -5.12
CA ASP A 84 -11.84 10.50 -6.06
C ASP A 84 -10.38 10.47 -6.58
N LYS A 85 -9.46 10.01 -5.72
CA LYS A 85 -8.04 9.86 -6.06
C LYS A 85 -7.76 8.66 -6.97
N ILE A 86 -8.49 7.57 -6.84
CA ILE A 86 -8.34 6.39 -7.72
C ILE A 86 -9.05 6.62 -9.05
N ASP A 87 -10.23 7.24 -9.05
CA ASP A 87 -10.99 7.56 -10.27
C ASP A 87 -10.25 8.57 -11.18
N LYS A 88 -9.32 9.38 -10.61
CA LYS A 88 -8.35 10.20 -11.38
C LYS A 88 -7.43 9.36 -12.29
N TYR A 89 -7.08 8.14 -11.90
CA TYR A 89 -6.12 7.27 -12.62
C TYR A 89 -6.79 6.12 -13.38
N LEU A 90 -7.97 5.67 -12.95
CA LEU A 90 -8.82 4.72 -13.67
C LEU A 90 -10.25 5.29 -13.79
N PRO A 91 -10.53 6.11 -14.83
CA PRO A 91 -11.89 6.52 -15.17
C PRO A 91 -12.77 5.33 -15.58
#